data_AF-A0AAX1D460-F1
#
_entry.id   AF-A0AAX1D460-F1
#
_cell.length_a   1.000
_cell.length_b   1.000
_cell.length_c   1.000
_cell.angle_alpha   90.00
_cell.angle_beta   90.00
_cell.angle_gamma   90.00
#
_symmetry.space_group_name_H-M   'P 1'
#
loop_
_entity.id
_entity.type
_entity.pdbx_description
1 polymer ?
#
loop_
_entity_poly.entity_id
_entity_poly.type
_entity_poly.pdbx_seq_one_letter_code
_entity_poly.pdbx_strand_id
1 'polypeptide(L)'
;DIVDKDAGQAAFKPQTDFQGQYGKFSIDANGNWSFKLDNDAKAIQQLGAKEHLTETFTVTSADGTTSQVVITINGTNDAPTVSGTATGAVAEDGTTTTSGQLTKTDVDVNDKHTWSVNNEGKGQYGTFTVDQNG
;
A
#
# COMPACT_ATOMS: atom_id res chain seq x y z
N ASP A 1 20.89 17.68 52.25
CA ASP A 1 21.09 16.32 51.73
C ASP A 1 19.97 16.07 50.74
N ILE A 2 20.27 16.12 49.43
CA ILE A 2 19.30 15.83 48.38
C ILE A 2 19.69 14.45 47.88
N VAL A 3 19.01 13.43 48.40
CA VAL A 3 19.07 12.10 47.79
C VAL A 3 18.29 12.22 46.48
N ASP A 4 19.01 12.23 45.38
CA ASP A 4 18.44 11.93 44.06
C ASP A 4 17.78 10.55 44.13
N LYS A 5 16.47 10.52 43.87
CA LYS A 5 15.59 9.36 44.07
C LYS A 5 15.57 8.43 42.84
N ASP A 6 16.20 8.82 41.72
CA ASP A 6 15.82 8.29 40.41
C ASP A 6 16.92 7.49 39.69
N ALA A 7 17.93 7.00 40.41
CA ALA A 7 18.84 5.98 39.91
C ALA A 7 18.12 4.61 39.80
N GLY A 8 17.38 4.41 38.71
CA GLY A 8 16.63 3.19 38.39
C GLY A 8 15.18 3.39 37.91
N GLN A 9 14.69 4.65 37.83
CA GLN A 9 13.32 4.95 37.39
C GLN A 9 13.20 5.31 35.90
N ALA A 10 14.30 5.59 35.20
CA ALA A 10 14.33 5.88 33.77
C ALA A 10 14.36 4.60 32.91
N ALA A 11 13.46 3.65 33.16
CA ALA A 11 13.34 2.41 32.40
C ALA A 11 11.90 2.15 31.95
N PHE A 12 11.74 1.47 30.81
CA PHE A 12 10.44 0.99 30.30
C PHE A 12 10.19 -0.47 30.70
N LYS A 13 8.92 -0.85 30.79
CA LYS A 13 8.50 -2.24 30.87
C LYS A 13 8.66 -2.85 29.48
N PRO A 14 9.55 -3.85 29.28
CA PRO A 14 9.80 -4.40 27.96
C PRO A 14 8.54 -5.04 27.37
N GLN A 15 8.33 -4.85 26.08
CA GLN A 15 7.36 -5.57 25.28
C GLN A 15 8.13 -6.24 24.14
N THR A 16 7.84 -7.51 23.85
CA THR A 16 8.54 -8.27 22.81
C THR A 16 7.51 -8.90 21.90
N ASP A 17 7.64 -8.64 20.60
CA ASP A 17 6.74 -9.12 19.55
C ASP A 17 5.25 -8.97 19.90
N PHE A 18 4.89 -7.84 20.53
CA PHE A 18 3.50 -7.52 20.81
C PHE A 18 2.75 -7.41 19.49
N GLN A 19 1.75 -8.27 19.32
CA GLN A 19 0.97 -8.35 18.10
C GLN A 19 0.01 -7.16 18.01
N GLY A 20 0.32 -6.26 17.09
CA GLY A 20 -0.55 -5.18 16.67
C GLY A 20 -1.51 -5.59 15.54
N GLN A 21 -2.28 -4.62 15.07
CA GLN A 21 -3.18 -4.75 13.93
C GLN A 21 -2.42 -4.89 12.61
N TYR A 22 -1.33 -4.16 12.43
CA TYR A 22 -0.59 -4.14 11.16
C TYR A 22 0.83 -4.71 11.26
N GLY A 23 1.25 -5.17 12.43
CA GLY A 23 2.60 -5.68 12.61
C GLY A 23 2.91 -6.02 14.06
N LYS A 24 4.21 -6.19 14.34
CA LYS A 24 4.74 -6.52 15.66
C LYS A 24 5.51 -5.36 16.24
N PHE A 25 5.20 -4.99 17.48
CA PHE A 25 5.91 -3.96 18.23
C PHE A 25 6.78 -4.57 19.33
N SER A 26 7.98 -4.02 19.51
CA SER A 26 8.85 -4.33 20.65
C SER A 26 9.45 -3.05 21.22
N ILE A 27 9.66 -3.01 22.53
CA ILE A 27 10.40 -1.96 23.24
C ILE A 27 11.25 -2.60 24.34
N ASP A 28 12.50 -2.19 24.50
CA ASP A 28 13.38 -2.64 25.57
C ASP A 28 13.30 -1.75 26.82
N ALA A 29 14.01 -2.12 27.88
CA ALA A 29 14.00 -1.36 29.13
C ALA A 29 14.65 0.03 29.01
N ASN A 30 15.48 0.26 27.99
CA ASN A 30 16.10 1.55 27.71
C ASN A 30 15.22 2.45 26.83
N GLY A 31 14.07 1.95 26.36
CA GLY A 31 13.17 2.66 25.47
C GLY A 31 13.49 2.52 23.98
N ASN A 32 14.44 1.67 23.60
CA ASN A 32 14.66 1.35 22.19
C ASN A 32 13.50 0.51 21.70
N TRP A 33 12.82 0.99 20.66
CA TRP A 33 11.66 0.30 20.10
C TRP A 33 11.84 -0.04 18.63
N SER A 34 11.10 -1.04 18.18
CA SER A 34 11.04 -1.48 16.79
C SER A 34 9.62 -1.88 16.43
N PHE A 35 9.21 -1.60 15.20
CA PHE A 35 7.96 -2.08 14.63
C PHE A 35 8.27 -2.86 13.34
N LYS A 36 7.78 -4.10 13.25
CA LYS A 36 7.85 -4.93 12.05
C LYS A 36 6.47 -5.01 11.42
N LEU A 37 6.28 -4.28 10.33
CA LEU A 37 5.08 -4.30 9.51
C LEU A 37 4.83 -5.70 8.92
N ASP A 38 3.58 -6.14 8.92
CA ASP A 38 3.12 -7.28 8.13
C ASP A 38 2.78 -6.80 6.71
N ASN A 39 3.81 -6.63 5.90
CA ASN A 39 3.69 -6.01 4.59
C ASN A 39 2.78 -6.78 3.63
N ASP A 40 2.71 -8.10 3.78
CA ASP A 40 1.92 -8.98 2.90
C ASP A 40 0.42 -8.94 3.25
N ALA A 41 0.05 -8.28 4.36
CA ALA A 41 -1.34 -8.12 4.74
C ALA A 41 -2.09 -7.30 3.69
N LYS A 42 -3.26 -7.79 3.28
CA LYS A 42 -4.09 -7.17 2.25
C LYS A 42 -4.37 -5.68 2.52
N ALA A 43 -4.64 -5.31 3.77
CA ALA A 43 -4.90 -3.91 4.13
C ALA A 43 -3.71 -2.98 3.88
N ILE A 44 -2.48 -3.52 3.91
CA ILE A 44 -1.24 -2.77 3.65
C ILE A 44 -0.99 -2.68 2.14
N GLN A 45 -1.12 -3.81 1.44
CA GLN A 45 -0.97 -3.86 -0.02
C GLN A 45 -2.01 -3.02 -0.77
N GLN A 46 -3.12 -2.68 -0.13
CA GLN A 46 -4.18 -1.85 -0.74
C GLN A 46 -3.98 -0.34 -0.57
N LEU A 47 -2.95 0.09 0.15
CA LEU A 47 -2.66 1.50 0.39
C LEU A 47 -1.91 2.10 -0.81
N GLY A 48 -2.62 2.92 -1.57
CA GLY A 48 -2.03 3.70 -2.66
C GLY A 48 -1.18 4.88 -2.18
N ALA A 49 -0.60 5.61 -3.12
CA ALA A 49 0.20 6.80 -2.80
C ALA A 49 -0.64 7.86 -2.07
N LYS A 50 -0.07 8.40 -0.98
CA LYS A 50 -0.68 9.39 -0.05
C LYS A 50 -1.77 8.82 0.86
N GLU A 51 -2.08 7.54 0.76
CA GLU A 51 -2.89 6.83 1.74
C GLU A 51 -2.03 6.41 2.93
N HIS A 52 -2.64 6.31 4.10
CA HIS A 52 -1.94 5.85 5.28
C HIS A 52 -2.86 5.20 6.29
N LEU A 53 -2.28 4.31 7.08
CA LEU A 53 -2.87 3.77 8.30
C LEU A 53 -2.04 4.22 9.48
N THR A 54 -2.68 4.31 10.64
CA THR A 54 -2.02 4.65 11.90
C THR A 54 -2.29 3.56 12.91
N GLU A 55 -1.26 3.22 13.68
CA GLU A 55 -1.35 2.31 14.81
C GLU A 55 -0.67 2.91 16.03
N THR A 56 -1.27 2.71 17.21
CA THR A 56 -0.82 3.31 18.45
C THR A 56 -0.52 2.23 19.48
N PHE A 57 0.70 2.23 20.01
CA PHE A 57 1.14 1.33 21.08
C PHE A 57 1.31 2.09 22.39
N THR A 58 0.70 1.58 23.45
CA THR A 58 0.91 2.10 24.81
C THR A 58 2.15 1.47 25.42
N VAL A 59 3.11 2.31 25.80
CA VAL A 59 4.32 1.93 26.54
C VAL A 59 4.19 2.38 27.99
N THR A 60 4.86 1.69 28.91
CA THR A 60 4.75 1.98 30.35
C THR A 60 6.14 2.02 30.94
N SER A 61 6.48 3.07 31.67
CA SER A 61 7.71 3.14 32.45
C SER A 61 7.65 2.24 33.69
N ALA A 62 8.81 2.01 34.32
CA ALA A 62 8.93 1.14 35.49
C ALA A 62 8.08 1.62 36.68
N ASP A 63 7.91 2.94 36.83
CA ASP A 63 7.05 3.60 37.83
C ASP A 63 5.55 3.46 37.56
N GLY A 64 5.16 2.92 36.40
CA GLY A 64 3.76 2.75 35.98
C GLY A 64 3.19 3.89 35.14
N THR A 65 3.95 4.96 34.88
CA THR A 65 3.52 6.05 33.99
C THR A 65 3.40 5.54 32.55
N THR A 66 2.33 5.93 31.84
CA THR A 66 2.07 5.49 30.46
C THR A 66 2.39 6.56 29.44
N SER A 67 2.84 6.14 28.25
CA SER A 67 3.06 6.99 27.07
C SER A 67 2.66 6.24 25.80
N GLN A 68 2.65 6.92 24.66
CA GLN A 68 2.22 6.34 23.38
C GLN A 68 3.33 6.43 22.33
N VAL A 69 3.47 5.37 21.55
CA VAL A 69 4.21 5.34 20.29
C VAL A 69 3.20 5.24 19.16
N VAL A 70 3.24 6.21 18.23
CA VAL A 70 2.33 6.27 17.09
C VAL A 70 3.12 5.93 15.83
N ILE A 71 2.68 4.89 15.13
CA ILE A 71 3.26 4.42 13.87
C ILE A 71 2.33 4.83 12.73
N THR A 72 2.86 5.54 11.74
CA THR A 72 2.15 5.86 10.50
C THR A 72 2.73 5.03 9.36
N ILE A 73 1.88 4.23 8.73
CA ILE A 73 2.21 3.36 7.60
C ILE A 73 1.74 4.07 6.34
N ASN A 74 2.68 4.50 5.50
CA ASN A 74 2.38 5.22 4.27
C ASN A 74 2.34 4.26 3.10
N GLY A 75 1.28 4.34 2.30
CA GLY A 75 1.14 3.59 1.06
C GLY A 75 2.08 4.06 -0.05
N THR A 76 2.29 3.18 -1.02
CA THR A 76 3.00 3.45 -2.26
C THR A 76 2.04 3.22 -3.44
N ASN A 77 2.34 3.78 -4.61
CA ASN A 77 1.57 3.42 -5.79
C ASN A 77 2.16 2.13 -6.38
N ASP A 78 1.33 1.12 -6.56
CA ASP A 78 1.63 -0.04 -7.37
C ASP A 78 1.17 0.21 -8.82
N ALA A 79 1.85 -0.39 -9.79
CA ALA A 79 1.50 -0.18 -11.19
C ALA A 79 0.35 -1.12 -11.61
N PRO A 80 -0.65 -0.64 -12.37
CA PRO A 80 -1.71 -1.50 -12.85
C PRO A 80 -1.16 -2.50 -13.86
N THR A 81 -1.78 -3.68 -13.90
CA THR A 81 -1.50 -4.73 -14.88
C THR A 81 -2.60 -4.77 -15.93
N VAL A 82 -2.22 -4.90 -17.21
CA VAL A 82 -3.15 -5.00 -18.34
C VAL A 82 -3.12 -6.40 -18.93
N SER A 83 -4.30 -6.96 -19.22
CA SER A 83 -4.45 -8.28 -19.85
C SER A 83 -5.67 -8.30 -20.80
N GLY A 84 -5.95 -9.44 -21.45
CA GLY A 84 -7.12 -9.61 -22.32
C GLY A 84 -6.76 -9.92 -23.78
N THR A 85 -7.73 -9.70 -24.68
CA THR A 85 -7.57 -10.01 -26.11
C THR A 85 -7.01 -8.82 -26.86
N ALA A 86 -5.71 -8.87 -27.16
CA ALA A 86 -4.97 -7.78 -27.82
C ALA A 86 -4.77 -8.00 -29.33
N THR A 87 -5.32 -9.07 -29.91
CA THR A 87 -5.13 -9.42 -31.32
C THR A 87 -6.47 -9.63 -32.01
N GLY A 88 -6.55 -9.19 -33.25
CA GLY A 88 -7.69 -9.44 -34.14
C GLY A 88 -7.20 -9.51 -35.59
N ALA A 89 -8.01 -10.10 -36.47
CA ALA A 89 -7.71 -10.25 -37.88
C ALA A 89 -8.86 -9.70 -38.74
N VAL A 90 -8.50 -9.10 -39.86
CA VAL A 90 -9.42 -8.56 -40.88
C VAL A 90 -8.94 -8.97 -42.27
N ALA A 91 -9.83 -8.97 -43.24
CA ALA A 91 -9.54 -9.26 -44.64
C ALA A 91 -10.22 -8.23 -45.54
N GLU A 92 -9.55 -7.85 -46.63
CA GLU A 92 -9.99 -6.83 -47.59
C GLU A 92 -11.33 -7.17 -48.26
N ASP A 93 -11.54 -8.45 -48.57
CA ASP A 93 -12.72 -8.94 -49.28
C ASP A 93 -13.67 -9.71 -48.34
N GLY A 94 -13.76 -9.28 -47.07
CA GLY A 94 -14.59 -9.95 -46.08
C GLY A 94 -14.78 -9.15 -44.80
N THR A 95 -14.33 -9.72 -43.67
CA THR A 95 -14.46 -9.09 -42.35
C THR A 95 -13.47 -7.94 -42.23
N THR A 96 -13.98 -6.70 -42.29
CA THR A 96 -13.16 -5.48 -42.24
C THR A 96 -13.03 -4.86 -40.84
N THR A 97 -13.70 -5.45 -39.83
CA THR A 97 -13.64 -5.00 -38.44
C THR A 97 -13.31 -6.15 -37.51
N THR A 98 -12.62 -5.85 -36.43
CA THR A 98 -12.31 -6.81 -35.36
C THR A 98 -12.42 -6.09 -34.02
N SER A 99 -12.74 -6.83 -32.97
CA SER A 99 -12.85 -6.29 -31.61
C SER A 99 -12.29 -7.28 -30.60
N GLY A 100 -11.90 -6.74 -29.45
CA GLY A 100 -11.42 -7.47 -28.30
C GLY A 100 -11.76 -6.70 -27.04
N GLN A 101 -11.47 -7.29 -25.88
CA GLN A 101 -11.64 -6.66 -24.58
C GLN A 101 -10.29 -6.68 -23.88
N LEU A 102 -9.81 -5.50 -23.49
CA LEU A 102 -8.70 -5.37 -22.55
C LEU A 102 -9.24 -5.18 -21.13
N THR A 103 -8.52 -5.70 -20.15
CA THR A 103 -8.87 -5.54 -18.73
C THR A 103 -7.66 -5.04 -17.96
N LYS A 104 -7.92 -4.33 -16.87
CA LYS A 104 -6.90 -3.76 -15.98
C LYS A 104 -7.17 -4.19 -14.55
N THR A 105 -6.11 -4.49 -13.81
CA THR A 105 -6.17 -4.80 -12.39
C THR A 105 -5.09 -4.05 -11.65
N ASP A 106 -5.45 -3.52 -10.48
CA ASP A 106 -4.57 -2.80 -9.58
C ASP A 106 -4.86 -3.24 -8.13
N VAL A 107 -3.82 -3.28 -7.31
CA VAL A 107 -3.93 -3.65 -5.90
C VAL A 107 -4.34 -2.45 -5.04
N ASP A 108 -4.02 -1.23 -5.48
CA ASP A 108 -4.37 0.02 -4.81
C ASP A 108 -5.87 0.30 -4.91
N VAL A 109 -6.55 0.45 -3.78
CA VAL A 109 -8.02 0.41 -3.76
C VAL A 109 -8.68 1.67 -4.33
N ASN A 110 -8.01 2.82 -4.22
CA ASN A 110 -8.54 4.12 -4.62
C ASN A 110 -7.85 4.68 -5.87
N ASP A 111 -7.10 3.84 -6.58
CA ASP A 111 -6.44 4.20 -7.81
C ASP A 111 -7.43 4.42 -8.96
N LYS A 112 -7.05 5.31 -9.88
CA LYS A 112 -7.87 5.68 -11.03
C LYS A 112 -7.10 5.43 -12.31
N HIS A 113 -7.69 4.65 -13.20
CA HIS A 113 -7.06 4.28 -14.48
C HIS A 113 -7.88 4.78 -15.67
N THR A 114 -7.20 5.39 -16.62
CA THR A 114 -7.78 5.84 -17.89
C THR A 114 -7.21 5.06 -19.06
N TRP A 115 -8.05 4.74 -20.04
CA TRP A 115 -7.60 4.22 -21.33
C TRP A 115 -7.43 5.36 -22.33
N SER A 116 -6.37 5.29 -23.13
CA SER A 116 -6.14 6.20 -24.24
C SER A 116 -5.39 5.49 -25.36
N VAL A 117 -5.52 6.04 -26.57
CA VAL A 117 -4.83 5.56 -27.77
C VAL A 117 -3.88 6.63 -28.26
N ASN A 118 -2.71 6.21 -28.74
CA ASN A 118 -1.79 7.12 -29.40
C ASN A 118 -2.37 7.61 -30.73
N ASN A 119 -1.94 8.80 -31.17
CA ASN A 119 -2.32 9.38 -32.46
C ASN A 119 -3.86 9.44 -32.70
N GLU A 120 -4.65 9.60 -31.64
CA GLU A 120 -6.13 9.58 -31.70
C GLU A 120 -6.67 8.29 -32.34
N GLY A 121 -5.92 7.19 -32.27
CA GLY A 121 -6.30 5.92 -32.86
C GLY A 121 -6.12 5.83 -34.38
N LYS A 122 -5.61 6.89 -35.04
CA LYS A 122 -5.44 6.88 -36.50
C LYS A 122 -4.21 6.06 -36.87
N GLY A 123 -4.42 5.00 -37.64
CA GLY A 123 -3.36 4.21 -38.27
C GLY A 123 -3.25 4.51 -39.76
N GLN A 124 -2.24 3.93 -40.41
CA GLN A 124 -2.03 4.09 -41.86
C GLN A 124 -3.17 3.49 -42.69
N TYR A 125 -3.80 2.42 -42.19
CA TYR A 125 -4.78 1.61 -42.92
C TYR A 125 -6.16 1.58 -42.26
N GLY A 126 -6.39 2.41 -41.25
CA GLY A 126 -7.65 2.41 -40.51
C GLY A 126 -7.57 3.14 -39.19
N THR A 127 -8.53 2.86 -38.31
CA THR A 127 -8.64 3.48 -36.99
C THR A 127 -8.76 2.42 -35.91
N PHE A 128 -8.17 2.69 -34.75
CA PHE A 128 -8.33 1.92 -33.52
C PHE A 128 -9.01 2.78 -32.47
N THR A 129 -9.94 2.19 -31.72
CA THR A 129 -10.63 2.87 -30.61
C THR A 129 -10.65 1.96 -29.40
N VAL A 130 -10.55 2.57 -28.21
CA VAL A 130 -10.74 1.92 -26.92
C VAL A 130 -11.73 2.76 -26.12
N ASP A 131 -12.68 2.12 -25.43
CA ASP A 131 -13.53 2.82 -24.48
C ASP A 131 -12.91 2.80 -23.07
N GLN A 132 -13.61 3.31 -22.06
CA GLN A 132 -13.08 3.34 -20.69
C GLN A 132 -13.20 2.00 -19.94
N ASN A 133 -13.93 1.04 -20.51
CA ASN A 133 -14.04 -0.32 -20.00
C ASN A 133 -12.91 -1.21 -20.56
N GLY A 134 -12.31 -0.82 -21.69
CA GLY A 134 -11.18 -1.48 -22.33
C GLY A 134 -11.58 -2.19 -23.61
#